data_AF-A0A6J7UPD6-F1
#
_entry.id   AF-A0A6J7UPD6-F1
#
_cell.length_a   1.000
_cell.length_b   1.000
_cell.length_c   1.000
_cell.angle_alpha   90.00
_cell.angle_beta   90.00
_cell.angle_gamma   90.00
#
_symmetry.space_group_name_H-M   'P 1'
#
loop_
_entity.id
_entity.type
_entity.pdbx_description
1 polymer ?
#
loop_
_entity_poly.entity_id
_entity_poly.type
_entity_poly.pdbx_seq_one_letter_code
_entity_poly.pdbx_strand_id
1 'polypeptide(L)'
;MIIGLVGAFMTAAYMTRATYLTFFGEPRGASAGENSHDSNDAHATHDSHDSHDSPATHDSGGSHGPHESGLLITVPLMILSVLALSSGFLNATPFGESWERMKLWVEPRAVEVVGVTHSGGPGEALIITAPGAEESHSESVCGSATPESGICYAPQLKHAPFKWSKAILSMFIVFLGAALSWILSLLLFTKRDRRLVGLTQRVKLLGLGHKFLVNKYYLDVLYEKVIVRSIAYPIASAAYWFNQNILDGILHGLANSTKKLSGWVYRNIDQRVVDGTVNNSATFTKSVGTAAQPTQSGKVSQYGALLFSAAAVAALVLVIINT
;
A
#
# COMPACT_ATOMS: atom_id res chain seq x y z
N MET A 1 -4.06 -11.62 36.73
CA MET A 1 -2.76 -11.37 37.40
C MET A 1 -1.67 -12.34 36.95
N ILE A 2 -1.86 -13.66 37.04
CA ILE A 2 -0.82 -14.66 36.70
C ILE A 2 -0.34 -14.53 35.24
N ILE A 3 -1.27 -14.41 34.28
CA ILE A 3 -0.92 -14.26 32.85
C ILE A 3 -0.01 -13.04 32.61
N GLY A 4 -0.28 -11.93 33.31
CA GLY A 4 0.55 -10.72 33.21
C GLY A 4 1.95 -10.89 33.80
N LEU A 5 2.08 -11.65 34.89
CA LEU A 5 3.39 -11.97 35.48
C LEU A 5 4.21 -12.88 34.57
N VAL A 6 3.57 -13.89 33.97
CA VAL A 6 4.20 -14.76 32.96
C VAL A 6 4.60 -13.95 31.73
N GLY A 7 3.74 -13.02 31.28
CA GLY A 7 4.04 -12.08 30.21
C GLY A 7 5.28 -11.24 30.50
N ALA A 8 5.36 -10.61 31.69
CA ALA A 8 6.51 -9.80 32.09
C ALA A 8 7.82 -10.61 32.12
N PHE A 9 7.77 -11.83 32.67
CA PHE A 9 8.89 -12.76 32.65
C PHE A 9 9.35 -13.12 31.22
N MET A 10 8.40 -13.46 30.34
CA MET A 10 8.67 -13.78 28.94
C MET A 10 9.23 -12.58 28.18
N THR A 11 8.74 -11.37 28.45
CA THR A 11 9.23 -10.14 27.83
C THR A 11 10.69 -9.89 28.16
N ALA A 12 11.05 -9.96 29.43
CA ALA A 12 12.45 -9.85 29.85
C ALA A 12 13.30 -10.93 29.19
N ALA A 13 12.82 -12.18 29.20
CA ALA A 13 13.56 -13.31 28.65
C ALA A 13 13.83 -13.17 27.15
N TYR A 14 12.83 -12.83 26.32
CA TYR A 14 13.05 -12.75 24.88
C TYR A 14 13.93 -11.54 24.49
N MET A 15 13.78 -10.39 25.19
CA MET A 15 14.61 -9.22 24.95
C MET A 15 16.07 -9.52 25.29
N THR A 16 16.35 -10.12 26.45
CA THR A 16 17.70 -10.53 26.82
C THR A 16 18.30 -11.52 25.83
N ARG A 17 17.51 -12.48 25.33
CA ARG A 17 17.97 -13.42 24.30
C ARG A 17 18.33 -12.71 23.00
N ALA A 18 17.52 -11.75 22.55
CA ALA A 18 17.79 -10.98 21.34
C ALA A 18 19.06 -10.14 21.49
N THR A 19 19.21 -9.39 22.59
CA THR A 19 20.42 -8.63 22.89
C THR A 19 21.65 -9.52 22.95
N TYR A 20 21.55 -10.68 23.61
CA TYR A 20 22.66 -11.64 23.69
C TYR A 20 23.08 -12.11 22.29
N LEU A 21 22.14 -12.60 21.48
CA LEU A 21 22.46 -13.12 20.14
C LEU A 21 22.97 -12.08 19.16
N THR A 22 22.61 -10.80 19.33
CA THR A 22 23.05 -9.72 18.45
C THR A 22 24.42 -9.17 18.83
N PHE A 23 24.70 -9.02 20.12
CA PHE A 23 25.91 -8.30 20.59
C PHE A 23 26.94 -9.20 21.28
N PHE A 24 26.54 -10.38 21.77
CA PHE A 24 27.38 -11.25 22.58
C PHE A 24 27.55 -12.62 21.92
N GLY A 25 28.72 -12.85 21.33
CA GLY A 25 29.05 -14.13 20.70
C GLY A 25 30.07 -13.95 19.58
N GLU A 26 30.43 -15.06 18.95
CA GLU A 26 31.22 -15.01 17.71
C GLU A 26 30.34 -14.41 16.59
N PRO A 27 30.87 -13.45 15.80
CA PRO A 27 30.15 -12.88 14.68
C PRO A 27 29.77 -13.98 13.69
N ARG A 28 28.57 -13.87 13.12
CA ARG A 28 28.04 -14.81 12.12
C ARG A 28 27.46 -14.01 10.96
N GLY A 29 27.65 -14.49 9.74
CA GLY A 29 27.16 -13.83 8.52
C GLY A 29 28.10 -12.73 8.03
N ALA A 30 27.55 -11.66 7.43
CA ALA A 30 28.32 -10.62 6.75
C ALA A 30 29.37 -9.91 7.65
N SER A 31 29.16 -9.88 8.96
CA SER A 31 30.11 -9.32 9.94
C SER A 31 31.25 -10.27 10.33
N ALA A 32 31.17 -11.56 9.95
CA ALA A 32 32.21 -12.55 10.21
C ALA A 32 33.35 -12.53 9.19
N GLY A 33 33.24 -11.74 8.12
CA GLY A 33 34.31 -11.55 7.13
C GLY A 33 34.67 -12.79 6.31
N GLU A 34 33.89 -13.87 6.36
CA GLU A 34 34.23 -15.14 5.73
C GLU A 34 33.55 -15.29 4.36
N ASN A 35 34.33 -14.99 3.32
CA ASN A 35 34.01 -15.30 1.93
C ASN A 35 33.98 -16.82 1.73
N SER A 36 32.81 -17.46 1.82
CA SER A 36 32.60 -18.73 1.12
C SER A 36 32.25 -18.41 -0.33
N HIS A 37 33.29 -18.31 -1.17
CA HIS A 37 33.13 -18.53 -2.60
C HIS A 37 32.66 -19.98 -2.80
N ASP A 38 31.34 -20.16 -2.89
CA ASP A 38 30.80 -21.35 -3.55
C ASP A 38 30.04 -20.86 -4.78
N SER A 39 30.67 -21.09 -5.92
CA SER A 39 30.18 -20.83 -7.25
C SER A 39 29.05 -21.79 -7.61
N ASN A 40 28.04 -21.25 -8.29
CA ASN A 40 26.99 -21.93 -9.05
C ASN A 40 25.82 -22.49 -8.22
N ASP A 41 24.66 -21.82 -8.30
CA ASP A 41 23.60 -22.37 -9.16
C ASP A 41 22.47 -21.36 -9.41
N ALA A 42 21.94 -21.47 -10.62
CA ALA A 42 21.07 -20.54 -11.31
C ALA A 42 19.70 -20.33 -10.65
N HIS A 43 19.29 -19.07 -10.48
CA HIS A 43 17.87 -18.72 -10.42
C HIS A 43 17.55 -17.44 -11.20
N ALA A 44 16.94 -17.70 -12.37
CA ALA A 44 15.82 -17.00 -12.96
C ALA A 44 15.87 -15.46 -13.05
N THR A 45 16.09 -15.03 -14.29
CA THR A 45 15.73 -13.76 -14.90
C THR A 45 14.42 -13.15 -14.35
N HIS A 46 14.52 -11.95 -13.79
CA HIS A 46 13.43 -10.99 -13.80
C HIS A 46 13.93 -9.72 -14.48
N ASP A 47 13.59 -9.60 -15.77
CA ASP A 47 13.59 -8.33 -16.50
C ASP A 47 12.51 -7.42 -15.89
N SER A 48 12.88 -6.21 -15.50
CA SER A 48 12.52 -4.96 -16.22
C SER A 48 12.39 -3.72 -15.32
N HIS A 49 13.07 -2.65 -15.77
CA HIS A 49 12.99 -1.21 -15.41
C HIS A 49 13.57 -0.83 -14.03
N ASP A 50 14.53 0.08 -13.88
CA ASP A 50 14.65 1.40 -14.50
C ASP A 50 16.11 1.87 -14.62
N SER A 51 16.32 2.73 -15.61
CA SER A 51 17.57 3.37 -16.02
C SER A 51 18.16 4.33 -14.98
N HIS A 52 19.41 4.08 -14.56
CA HIS A 52 20.32 5.14 -14.14
C HIS A 52 21.70 4.90 -14.75
N ASP A 53 21.97 5.65 -15.82
CA ASP A 53 23.25 5.78 -16.48
C ASP A 53 24.13 6.75 -15.67
N SER A 54 25.24 6.26 -15.12
CA SER A 54 26.39 7.06 -14.67
C SER A 54 27.62 6.16 -14.47
N PRO A 55 28.82 6.64 -14.82
CA PRO A 55 29.90 5.80 -15.32
C PRO A 55 30.72 5.13 -14.22
N ALA A 56 31.23 3.95 -14.58
CA ALA A 56 32.19 3.18 -13.83
C ALA A 56 33.44 4.00 -13.46
N THR A 57 33.65 4.16 -12.15
CA THR A 57 34.96 4.36 -11.54
C THR A 57 35.22 3.18 -10.62
N HIS A 58 36.30 2.47 -10.91
CA HIS A 58 36.87 1.42 -10.07
C HIS A 58 37.00 1.90 -8.63
N ASP A 59 36.47 1.13 -7.67
CA ASP A 59 37.20 0.90 -6.43
C ASP A 59 36.90 -0.48 -5.84
N SER A 60 37.94 -1.31 -5.96
CA SER A 60 38.47 -2.21 -4.94
C SER A 60 37.56 -2.60 -3.76
N GLY A 61 37.44 -3.92 -3.56
CA GLY A 61 36.77 -4.54 -2.42
C GLY A 61 37.25 -3.97 -1.10
N GLY A 62 36.35 -3.22 -0.44
CA GLY A 62 36.51 -2.74 0.91
C GLY A 62 35.63 -3.56 1.84
N SER A 63 36.26 -4.41 2.63
CA SER A 63 35.67 -5.00 3.83
C SER A 63 35.20 -3.89 4.79
N HIS A 64 33.97 -3.41 4.63
CA HIS A 64 33.39 -2.50 5.62
C HIS A 64 32.95 -3.33 6.82
N GLY A 65 33.86 -3.46 7.78
CA GLY A 65 33.52 -3.93 9.12
C GLY A 65 32.43 -3.06 9.75
N PRO A 66 31.85 -3.49 10.88
CA PRO A 66 30.85 -2.71 11.61
C PRO A 66 31.40 -1.31 11.92
N HIS A 67 30.67 -0.27 11.52
CA HIS A 67 31.00 1.13 11.79
C HIS A 67 29.79 1.82 12.42
N GLU A 68 30.07 2.87 13.19
CA GLU A 68 29.04 3.67 13.85
C GLU A 68 28.12 4.36 12.83
N SER A 69 26.85 4.52 13.18
CA SER A 69 25.88 5.23 12.34
C SER A 69 26.16 6.73 12.34
N GLY A 70 25.89 7.39 11.20
CA GLY A 70 26.04 8.85 11.08
C GLY A 70 25.14 9.65 12.03
N LEU A 71 25.45 10.94 12.20
CA LEU A 71 24.75 11.84 13.14
C LEU A 71 23.24 11.93 12.92
N LEU A 72 22.76 11.73 11.68
CA LEU A 72 21.33 11.75 11.36
C LEU A 72 20.54 10.62 12.06
N ILE A 73 21.19 9.52 12.44
CA ILE A 73 20.56 8.39 13.14
C ILE A 73 20.86 8.45 14.64
N THR A 74 22.09 8.79 15.03
CA THR A 74 22.49 8.76 16.45
C THR A 74 21.85 9.86 17.29
N VAL A 75 21.65 11.07 16.75
CA VAL A 75 21.03 12.18 17.49
C VAL A 75 19.59 11.87 17.89
N PRO A 76 18.69 11.43 16.99
CA PRO A 76 17.36 10.98 17.40
C PRO A 76 17.38 9.87 18.45
N LEU A 77 18.26 8.86 18.32
CA LEU A 77 18.36 7.78 19.29
C LEU A 77 18.82 8.25 20.69
N MET A 78 19.74 9.22 20.76
CA MET A 78 20.17 9.83 22.02
C MET A 78 19.04 10.62 22.68
N ILE A 79 18.28 11.40 21.90
CA ILE A 79 17.13 12.14 22.44
C ILE A 79 16.08 11.17 22.97
N LEU A 80 15.74 10.13 22.20
CA LEU A 80 14.77 9.11 22.61
C LEU A 80 15.22 8.34 23.86
N SER A 81 16.51 8.05 24.02
CA SER A 81 17.00 7.34 25.22
C SER A 81 16.88 8.19 26.48
N VAL A 82 17.20 9.49 26.39
CA VAL A 82 17.03 10.45 27.50
C VAL A 82 15.54 10.59 27.85
N LEU A 83 14.66 10.70 26.85
CA LEU A 83 13.21 10.76 27.07
C LEU A 83 12.66 9.47 27.70
N ALA A 84 13.12 8.30 27.25
CA ALA A 84 12.68 7.02 27.80
C ALA A 84 13.08 6.85 29.29
N LEU A 85 14.29 7.27 29.67
CA LEU A 85 14.75 7.23 31.06
C LEU A 85 14.03 8.25 31.95
N SER A 86 13.79 9.46 31.43
CA SER A 86 13.18 10.55 32.21
C SER A 86 11.66 10.45 32.31
N SER A 87 10.97 9.91 31.30
CA SER A 87 9.51 9.80 31.26
C SER A 87 8.94 9.03 32.46
N GLY A 88 9.63 7.98 32.92
CA GLY A 88 9.21 7.19 34.08
C GLY A 88 9.14 7.99 35.39
N PHE A 89 9.95 9.04 35.54
CA PHE A 89 9.93 9.89 36.73
C PHE A 89 8.67 10.75 36.81
N LEU A 90 8.04 11.10 35.68
CA LEU A 90 6.82 11.93 35.63
C LEU A 90 5.56 11.22 36.17
N ASN A 91 5.66 9.93 36.50
CA ASN A 91 4.56 9.13 37.05
C ASN A 91 5.03 8.21 38.19
N ALA A 92 6.09 8.61 38.89
CA ALA A 92 6.71 7.79 39.91
C ALA A 92 5.91 7.86 41.23
N THR A 93 4.99 6.90 41.37
CA THR A 93 4.12 6.68 42.55
C THR A 93 4.81 6.71 43.93
N PRO A 94 6.10 6.32 44.11
CA PRO A 94 6.76 6.41 45.41
C PRO A 94 7.05 7.84 45.90
N PHE A 95 7.00 8.85 45.02
CA PHE A 95 7.28 10.26 45.37
C PHE A 95 6.02 11.07 45.72
N GLY A 96 4.85 10.40 45.83
CA GLY A 96 3.59 11.00 46.27
C GLY A 96 2.66 11.41 45.12
N GLU A 97 1.38 11.64 45.44
CA GLU A 97 0.31 11.95 44.48
C GLU A 97 0.56 13.21 43.65
N SER A 98 1.35 14.17 44.17
CA SER A 98 1.74 15.39 43.44
C SER A 98 2.64 15.13 42.23
N TRP A 99 3.27 13.95 42.16
CA TRP A 99 4.12 13.50 41.05
C TRP A 99 3.40 12.59 40.06
N GLU A 100 2.12 12.25 40.28
CA GLU A 100 1.32 11.41 39.38
C GLU A 100 0.62 12.23 38.29
N ARG A 101 1.37 13.08 37.56
CA ARG A 101 0.80 14.05 36.61
C ARG A 101 0.00 13.39 35.48
N MET A 102 0.38 12.18 35.09
CA MET A 102 -0.33 11.40 34.07
C MET A 102 -1.77 11.04 34.49
N LYS A 103 -2.02 10.80 35.78
CA LYS A 103 -3.38 10.54 36.29
C LYS A 103 -4.27 11.75 36.08
N LEU A 104 -3.77 12.94 36.42
CA LEU A 104 -4.51 14.20 36.24
C LEU A 104 -4.85 14.51 34.77
N TRP A 105 -4.01 14.06 33.83
CA TRP A 105 -4.18 14.34 32.40
C TRP A 105 -4.99 13.29 31.64
N VAL A 106 -4.91 12.01 32.03
CA VAL A 106 -5.44 10.88 31.26
C VAL A 106 -6.66 10.23 31.91
N GLU A 107 -6.88 10.41 33.22
CA GLU A 107 -8.06 9.83 33.87
C GLU A 107 -9.35 10.44 33.28
N PRO A 108 -10.29 9.59 32.81
CA PRO A 108 -11.59 10.05 32.35
C PRO A 108 -12.28 10.75 33.52
N ARG A 109 -12.50 12.06 33.39
CA ARG A 109 -13.31 12.79 34.37
C ARG A 109 -14.76 12.39 34.16
N ALA A 110 -15.41 11.94 35.22
CA ALA A 110 -16.85 11.75 35.21
C ALA A 110 -17.50 13.12 35.03
N VAL A 111 -17.94 13.40 33.80
CA VAL A 111 -18.73 14.59 33.47
C VAL A 111 -20.18 14.15 33.44
N GLU A 112 -21.02 14.83 34.23
CA GLU A 112 -22.46 14.71 34.12
C GLU A 112 -22.89 15.33 32.79
N VAL A 113 -23.29 14.48 31.83
CA VAL A 113 -23.88 14.96 30.60
C VAL A 113 -25.37 15.11 30.87
N VAL A 114 -25.79 16.34 31.16
CA VAL A 114 -27.21 16.73 31.10
C VAL A 114 -27.64 16.45 29.67
N GLY A 115 -28.59 15.52 29.49
CA GLY A 115 -29.03 15.09 28.17
C GLY A 115 -29.47 16.30 27.35
N VAL A 116 -28.65 16.72 26.38
CA VAL A 116 -29.16 17.54 25.28
C VAL A 116 -30.04 16.61 24.47
N THR A 117 -31.33 16.67 24.79
CA THR A 117 -32.42 16.13 23.98
C THR A 117 -32.24 16.64 22.55
N HIS A 118 -31.64 15.81 21.70
CA HIS A 118 -31.87 15.97 20.28
C HIS A 118 -33.30 15.49 20.06
N SER A 119 -34.16 16.41 19.63
CA SER A 119 -35.56 16.16 19.32
C SER A 119 -35.68 15.13 18.20
N GLY A 120 -35.80 13.85 18.55
CA GLY A 120 -36.18 12.78 17.64
C GLY A 120 -37.66 12.91 17.30
N GLY A 121 -37.99 12.96 16.01
CA GLY A 121 -39.37 13.05 15.52
C GLY A 121 -40.19 11.78 15.80
N PRO A 122 -41.50 11.79 15.50
CA PRO A 122 -42.41 10.70 15.85
C PRO A 122 -42.03 9.40 15.12
N GLY A 123 -41.58 8.39 15.86
CA GLY A 123 -41.28 7.05 15.34
C GLY A 123 -39.94 6.44 15.80
N GLU A 124 -39.03 7.22 16.39
CA GLU A 124 -37.78 6.66 16.94
C GLU A 124 -37.95 6.23 18.40
N ALA A 125 -37.66 4.96 18.69
CA ALA A 125 -37.48 4.49 20.05
C ALA A 125 -36.12 4.96 20.59
N LEU A 126 -36.15 5.67 21.72
CA LEU A 126 -34.98 6.10 22.47
C LEU A 126 -34.23 4.85 22.99
N ILE A 127 -33.13 4.46 22.36
CA ILE A 127 -32.29 3.37 22.88
C ILE A 127 -31.12 3.99 23.65
N ILE A 128 -31.24 4.02 24.98
CA ILE A 128 -30.11 4.19 25.90
C ILE A 128 -29.75 2.79 26.41
N THR A 129 -28.75 2.15 25.81
CA THR A 129 -28.18 0.92 26.36
C THR A 129 -27.08 1.28 27.35
N ALA A 130 -27.37 1.23 28.66
CA ALA A 130 -26.38 1.29 29.72
C ALA A 130 -26.01 -0.13 30.18
N PRO A 131 -24.71 -0.48 30.37
CA PRO A 131 -24.33 -1.78 30.91
C PRO A 131 -24.62 -1.83 32.42
N GLY A 132 -25.29 -2.90 32.87
CA GLY A 132 -25.54 -3.16 34.28
C GLY A 132 -24.27 -3.57 35.03
N ALA A 133 -24.02 -2.97 36.20
CA ALA A 133 -22.94 -3.34 37.10
C ALA A 133 -23.54 -3.78 38.45
N GLU A 134 -23.25 -5.01 38.86
CA GLU A 134 -23.61 -5.57 40.16
C GLU A 134 -22.67 -5.06 41.28
N GLU A 135 -23.30 -4.67 42.41
CA GLU A 135 -22.85 -4.54 43.81
C GLU A 135 -21.53 -3.81 44.20
N SER A 136 -21.65 -2.61 44.83
CA SER A 136 -21.19 -2.29 46.22
C SER A 136 -20.98 -0.77 46.53
N HIS A 137 -21.81 -0.26 47.46
CA HIS A 137 -21.72 0.89 48.43
C HIS A 137 -20.90 2.21 48.17
N SER A 138 -21.64 3.35 48.15
CA SER A 138 -21.41 4.80 48.52
C SER A 138 -20.00 5.45 48.40
N GLU A 139 -19.70 6.61 47.75
CA GLU A 139 -20.25 8.01 47.73
C GLU A 139 -20.11 8.76 46.33
N SER A 140 -21.05 9.70 46.08
CA SER A 140 -21.54 10.67 45.02
C SER A 140 -21.38 10.61 43.47
N VAL A 141 -22.54 10.88 42.82
CA VAL A 141 -23.02 11.13 41.42
C VAL A 141 -22.51 10.29 40.24
N CYS A 142 -21.26 9.82 40.21
CA CYS A 142 -20.83 8.69 39.36
C CYS A 142 -20.03 7.54 40.08
N GLY A 143 -20.47 6.90 41.17
CA GLY A 143 -20.85 7.59 42.41
C GLY A 143 -21.76 6.98 43.47
N SER A 144 -22.70 7.82 43.92
CA SER A 144 -23.72 7.51 44.92
C SER A 144 -25.10 8.11 44.71
N ALA A 145 -25.38 8.72 43.57
CA ALA A 145 -26.76 9.00 43.22
C ALA A 145 -26.85 9.03 41.70
N THR A 146 -27.88 8.42 41.14
CA THR A 146 -28.26 8.72 39.76
C THR A 146 -28.55 10.23 39.68
N PRO A 147 -27.90 10.98 38.76
CA PRO A 147 -28.17 12.40 38.61
C PRO A 147 -29.68 12.63 38.36
N GLU A 148 -30.22 13.70 38.94
CA GLU A 148 -31.64 14.06 38.82
C GLU A 148 -32.03 14.31 37.35
N SER A 149 -31.05 14.69 36.51
CA SER A 149 -31.19 14.75 35.06
C SER A 149 -29.86 14.49 34.32
N GLY A 150 -29.59 13.25 33.90
CA GLY A 150 -28.43 12.91 33.06
C GLY A 150 -28.03 11.44 33.09
N ILE A 151 -26.99 11.07 32.35
CA ILE A 151 -26.32 9.76 32.44
C ILE A 151 -24.82 9.95 32.69
N CYS A 152 -24.24 9.15 33.58
CA CYS A 152 -22.80 9.13 33.81
C CYS A 152 -22.09 8.39 32.68
N TYR A 153 -21.28 9.10 31.90
CA TYR A 153 -20.59 8.53 30.75
C TYR A 153 -19.33 7.70 31.13
N ALA A 154 -18.85 7.77 32.39
CA ALA A 154 -17.72 6.96 32.86
C ALA A 154 -17.79 6.67 34.37
N PRO A 155 -17.63 5.40 34.82
CA PRO A 155 -17.54 5.06 36.24
C PRO A 155 -16.18 5.48 36.83
N GLN A 156 -16.15 5.92 38.09
CA GLN A 156 -14.89 6.25 38.77
C GLN A 156 -14.00 5.00 38.93
N LEU A 157 -12.75 5.09 38.48
CA LEU A 157 -11.78 4.00 38.56
C LEU A 157 -11.16 3.94 39.96
N LYS A 158 -11.39 2.85 40.70
CA LYS A 158 -10.68 2.58 41.97
C LYS A 158 -9.29 2.02 41.68
N HIS A 159 -8.26 2.84 41.82
CA HIS A 159 -6.87 2.41 41.67
C HIS A 159 -6.43 1.55 42.86
N ALA A 160 -5.73 0.45 42.60
CA ALA A 160 -5.11 -0.33 43.67
C ALA A 160 -3.99 0.50 44.32
N PRO A 161 -3.95 0.63 45.66
CA PRO A 161 -2.93 1.43 46.32
C PRO A 161 -1.55 0.82 46.10
N PHE A 162 -0.55 1.69 45.93
CA PHE A 162 0.83 1.26 45.76
C PHE A 162 1.29 0.48 47.00
N LYS A 163 1.86 -0.70 46.77
CA LYS A 163 2.46 -1.53 47.81
C LYS A 163 3.82 -2.00 47.34
N TRP A 164 4.87 -1.64 48.07
CA TRP A 164 6.25 -2.03 47.78
C TRP A 164 6.43 -3.54 47.60
N SER A 165 5.71 -4.36 48.36
CA SER A 165 5.74 -5.82 48.22
C SER A 165 5.39 -6.29 46.79
N LYS A 166 4.39 -5.68 46.15
CA LYS A 166 3.99 -6.03 44.77
C LYS A 166 5.03 -5.57 43.74
N ALA A 167 5.59 -4.36 43.93
CA ALA A 167 6.61 -3.80 43.06
C ALA A 167 7.92 -4.61 43.10
N ILE A 168 8.35 -5.00 44.30
CA ILE A 168 9.54 -5.84 44.49
C ILE A 168 9.34 -7.21 43.86
N LEU A 169 8.16 -7.82 44.06
CA LEU A 169 7.84 -9.11 43.44
C LEU A 169 7.88 -9.05 41.91
N SER A 170 7.27 -8.02 41.30
CA SER A 170 7.30 -7.86 39.84
C SER A 170 8.72 -7.61 39.33
N MET A 171 9.49 -6.78 40.04
CA MET A 171 10.88 -6.50 39.68
C MET A 171 11.75 -7.76 39.75
N PHE A 172 11.58 -8.56 40.80
CA PHE A 172 12.27 -9.84 40.96
C PHE A 172 11.96 -10.80 39.79
N ILE A 173 10.69 -10.93 39.39
CA ILE A 173 10.30 -11.79 38.26
C ILE A 173 10.96 -11.35 36.95
N VAL A 174 11.04 -10.03 36.70
CA VAL A 174 11.69 -9.48 35.51
C VAL A 174 13.19 -9.77 35.51
N PHE A 175 13.88 -9.50 36.62
CA PHE A 175 15.32 -9.78 36.74
C PHE A 175 15.62 -11.28 36.64
N LEU A 176 14.76 -12.13 37.23
CA LEU A 176 14.88 -13.58 37.15
C LEU A 176 14.71 -14.05 35.69
N GLY A 177 13.78 -13.49 34.93
CA GLY A 177 13.62 -13.75 33.49
C GLY A 177 14.82 -13.35 32.66
N ALA A 178 15.36 -12.15 32.90
CA ALA A 178 16.58 -11.70 32.25
C ALA A 178 17.78 -12.60 32.58
N ALA A 179 18.01 -12.90 33.86
CA ALA A 179 19.12 -13.74 34.31
C ALA A 179 19.05 -15.17 33.76
N LEU A 180 17.87 -15.82 33.84
CA LEU A 180 17.68 -17.17 33.28
C LEU A 180 17.90 -17.17 31.77
N SER A 181 17.39 -16.18 31.05
CA SER A 181 17.57 -16.09 29.60
C SER A 181 19.03 -15.84 29.21
N TRP A 182 19.75 -15.00 29.95
CA TRP A 182 21.18 -14.76 29.75
C TRP A 182 21.99 -16.05 29.95
N ILE A 183 21.75 -16.76 31.05
CA ILE A 183 22.42 -18.05 31.35
C ILE A 183 22.10 -19.10 30.29
N LEU A 184 20.83 -19.24 29.90
CA LEU A 184 20.44 -20.18 28.85
C LEU A 184 21.07 -19.83 27.50
N SER A 185 21.14 -18.54 27.16
CA SER A 185 21.76 -18.09 25.90
C SER A 185 23.26 -18.36 25.88
N LEU A 186 23.95 -18.09 26.99
CA LEU A 186 25.36 -18.47 27.19
C LEU A 186 25.60 -19.97 27.02
N LEU A 187 24.78 -20.81 27.66
CA LEU A 187 24.96 -22.27 27.63
C LEU A 187 24.61 -22.88 26.27
N LEU A 188 23.57 -22.36 25.61
CA LEU A 188 23.11 -22.87 24.32
C LEU A 188 23.97 -22.40 23.15
N PHE A 189 24.30 -21.11 23.09
CA PHE A 189 24.89 -20.50 21.88
C PHE A 189 26.41 -20.35 21.96
N THR A 190 26.96 -20.09 23.15
CA THR A 190 28.39 -19.81 23.34
C THR A 190 29.13 -21.06 23.83
N LYS A 191 28.79 -21.57 25.02
CA LYS A 191 29.44 -22.76 25.59
C LYS A 191 29.00 -24.09 24.95
N ARG A 192 27.90 -24.06 24.18
CA ARG A 192 27.30 -25.21 23.47
C ARG A 192 27.25 -26.48 24.33
N ASP A 193 26.61 -26.39 25.50
CA ASP A 193 26.46 -27.55 26.38
C ASP A 193 25.71 -28.69 25.65
N ARG A 194 26.35 -29.86 25.55
CA ARG A 194 25.86 -31.04 24.81
C ARG A 194 24.50 -31.55 25.31
N ARG A 195 24.10 -31.21 26.54
CA ARG A 195 22.79 -31.58 27.11
C ARG A 195 21.64 -30.73 26.59
N LEU A 196 21.90 -29.45 26.33
CA LEU A 196 20.88 -28.47 25.95
C LEU A 196 20.82 -28.28 24.42
N VAL A 197 21.96 -28.39 23.74
CA VAL A 197 22.01 -28.32 22.28
C VAL A 197 21.28 -29.51 21.68
N GLY A 198 20.27 -29.22 20.86
CA GLY A 198 19.47 -30.24 20.20
C GLY A 198 18.28 -30.76 21.02
N LEU A 199 17.96 -30.15 22.16
CA LEU A 199 16.90 -30.65 23.05
C LEU A 199 15.52 -30.66 22.38
N THR A 200 15.23 -29.67 21.53
CA THR A 200 13.99 -29.59 20.75
C THR A 200 13.90 -30.69 19.69
N GLN A 201 15.03 -31.19 19.16
CA GLN A 201 15.06 -32.32 18.25
C GLN A 201 14.95 -33.66 19.00
N ARG A 202 15.52 -33.76 20.21
CA ARG A 202 15.51 -35.00 21.00
C ARG A 202 14.17 -35.26 21.67
N VAL A 203 13.51 -34.22 22.18
CA VAL A 203 12.24 -34.34 22.91
C VAL A 203 11.10 -33.90 22.01
N LYS A 204 10.24 -34.86 21.61
CA LYS A 204 9.11 -34.60 20.70
C LYS A 204 8.19 -33.49 21.19
N LEU A 205 7.90 -33.42 22.49
CA LEU A 205 7.03 -32.37 23.06
C LEU A 205 7.62 -30.97 22.86
N LEU A 206 8.92 -30.80 23.17
CA LEU A 206 9.62 -29.52 22.97
C LEU A 206 9.78 -29.18 21.49
N GLY A 207 10.00 -30.19 20.64
CA GLY A 207 10.02 -30.02 19.19
C GLY A 207 8.68 -29.57 18.61
N LEU A 208 7.56 -30.14 19.09
CA LEU A 208 6.21 -29.72 18.71
C LEU A 208 5.92 -28.29 19.18
N GLY A 209 6.22 -27.96 20.43
CA GLY A 209 6.08 -26.61 20.96
C GLY A 209 6.92 -25.58 20.19
N HIS A 210 8.17 -25.92 19.91
CA HIS A 210 9.05 -25.09 19.08
C HIS A 210 8.49 -24.91 17.66
N LYS A 211 8.03 -25.98 17.01
CA LYS A 211 7.43 -25.92 15.67
C LYS A 211 6.18 -25.05 15.65
N PHE A 212 5.35 -25.10 16.69
CA PHE A 212 4.17 -24.27 16.82
C PHE A 212 4.52 -22.78 16.96
N LEU A 213 5.48 -22.44 17.82
CA LEU A 213 5.92 -21.05 18.03
C LEU A 213 6.66 -20.47 16.81
N VAL A 214 7.54 -21.25 16.16
CA VAL A 214 8.28 -20.81 14.96
C VAL A 214 7.33 -20.57 13.78
N ASN A 215 6.27 -21.38 13.64
CA ASN A 215 5.23 -21.14 12.62
C ASN A 215 4.22 -20.06 13.03
N LYS A 216 4.58 -19.16 13.96
CA LYS A 216 3.72 -18.06 14.46
C LYS A 216 2.30 -18.53 14.80
N TYR A 217 2.20 -19.61 15.57
CA TYR A 217 0.93 -20.22 15.98
C TYR A 217 0.06 -20.73 14.82
N TYR A 218 0.63 -20.89 13.63
CA TYR A 218 -0.07 -21.20 12.38
C TYR A 218 -1.13 -20.15 11.95
N LEU A 219 -1.11 -18.96 12.55
CA LEU A 219 -2.04 -17.88 12.20
C LEU A 219 -1.82 -17.44 10.75
N ASP A 220 -0.58 -17.31 10.30
CA ASP A 220 -0.26 -16.96 8.91
C ASP A 220 -0.91 -17.95 7.92
N VAL A 221 -0.86 -19.26 8.23
CA VAL A 221 -1.47 -20.30 7.38
C VAL A 221 -2.99 -20.19 7.37
N LEU A 222 -3.61 -19.92 8.51
CA LEU A 222 -5.05 -19.67 8.59
C LEU A 222 -5.44 -18.45 7.75
N TYR A 223 -4.74 -17.34 7.91
CA TYR A 223 -5.04 -16.11 7.17
C TYR A 223 -4.81 -16.28 5.66
N GLU A 224 -3.66 -16.77 5.24
CA GLU A 224 -3.31 -16.84 3.83
C GLU A 224 -4.04 -17.97 3.10
N LYS A 225 -4.01 -19.18 3.64
CA LYS A 225 -4.53 -20.37 2.95
C LYS A 225 -6.02 -20.58 3.14
N VAL A 226 -6.60 -20.11 4.25
CA VAL A 226 -8.04 -20.25 4.49
C VAL A 226 -8.74 -18.96 4.12
N ILE A 227 -8.41 -17.84 4.74
CA ILE A 227 -9.17 -16.60 4.55
C ILE A 227 -8.90 -15.98 3.17
N VAL A 228 -7.64 -15.68 2.85
CA VAL A 228 -7.28 -15.02 1.58
C VAL A 228 -7.59 -15.93 0.39
N ARG A 229 -7.20 -17.21 0.44
CA ARG A 229 -7.47 -18.14 -0.66
C ARG A 229 -8.96 -18.40 -0.89
N SER A 230 -9.79 -18.44 0.16
CA SER A 230 -11.23 -18.71 -0.01
C SER A 230 -12.02 -17.48 -0.41
N ILE A 231 -11.55 -16.27 -0.09
CA ILE A 231 -12.29 -15.03 -0.32
C ILE A 231 -11.67 -14.22 -1.46
N ALA A 232 -10.40 -13.82 -1.31
CA ALA A 232 -9.78 -12.89 -2.24
C ALA A 232 -9.54 -13.50 -3.63
N TYR A 233 -9.08 -14.76 -3.69
CA TYR A 233 -8.77 -15.40 -4.98
C TYR A 233 -9.99 -15.61 -5.87
N PRO A 234 -11.14 -16.12 -5.38
CA PRO A 234 -12.35 -16.23 -6.19
C PRO A 234 -12.87 -14.88 -6.69
N ILE A 235 -12.85 -13.85 -5.83
CA ILE A 235 -13.27 -12.49 -6.21
C ILE A 235 -12.34 -11.92 -7.29
N ALA A 236 -11.02 -12.04 -7.10
CA ALA A 236 -10.05 -11.59 -8.10
C ALA A 236 -10.20 -12.34 -9.42
N SER A 237 -10.43 -13.65 -9.37
CA SER A 237 -10.65 -14.47 -10.57
C SER A 237 -11.94 -14.08 -11.29
N ALA A 238 -13.01 -13.78 -10.54
CA ALA A 238 -14.27 -13.31 -11.10
C ALA A 238 -14.13 -11.91 -11.74
N ALA A 239 -13.41 -11.00 -11.09
CA ALA A 239 -13.11 -9.67 -11.65
C ALA A 239 -12.27 -9.77 -12.92
N TYR A 240 -11.26 -10.66 -12.93
CA TYR A 240 -10.43 -10.89 -14.10
C TYR A 240 -11.23 -11.48 -15.27
N TRP A 241 -12.09 -12.46 -15.00
CA TRP A 241 -13.01 -13.01 -15.99
C TRP A 241 -13.96 -11.93 -16.53
N PHE A 242 -14.53 -11.10 -15.65
CA PHE A 242 -15.39 -10.00 -16.07
C PHE A 242 -14.67 -9.02 -17.01
N ASN A 243 -13.43 -8.65 -16.68
CA ASN A 243 -12.61 -7.78 -17.54
C ASN A 243 -12.39 -8.43 -18.93
N GLN A 244 -11.95 -9.68 -18.96
CA GLN A 244 -11.56 -10.35 -20.20
C GLN A 244 -12.75 -10.75 -21.08
N ASN A 245 -13.91 -11.05 -20.48
CA ASN A 245 -15.07 -11.54 -21.23
C ASN A 245 -16.07 -10.43 -21.54
N ILE A 246 -16.30 -9.52 -20.59
CA ILE A 246 -17.35 -8.49 -20.74
C ILE A 246 -16.74 -7.19 -21.26
N LEU A 247 -15.71 -6.65 -20.60
CA LEU A 247 -15.14 -5.37 -21.03
C LEU A 247 -14.46 -5.48 -22.39
N ASP A 248 -13.60 -6.48 -22.58
CA ASP A 248 -12.95 -6.71 -23.88
C ASP A 248 -13.96 -7.15 -24.94
N GLY A 249 -15.00 -7.90 -24.56
CA GLY A 249 -16.10 -8.27 -25.46
C GLY A 249 -16.82 -7.05 -26.03
N ILE A 250 -17.15 -6.09 -25.16
CA ILE A 250 -17.75 -4.80 -25.56
C ILE A 250 -16.79 -4.00 -26.43
N LEU A 251 -15.51 -3.89 -26.03
CA LEU A 251 -14.50 -3.12 -26.75
C LEU A 251 -14.29 -3.67 -28.17
N HIS A 252 -14.14 -4.99 -28.31
CA HIS A 252 -14.04 -5.64 -29.62
C HIS A 252 -15.32 -5.49 -30.44
N GLY A 253 -16.49 -5.55 -29.80
CA GLY A 253 -17.78 -5.30 -30.45
C GLY A 253 -17.87 -3.90 -31.05
N LEU A 254 -17.48 -2.88 -30.27
CA LEU A 254 -17.39 -1.49 -30.73
C LEU A 254 -16.37 -1.34 -31.86
N ALA A 255 -15.15 -1.85 -31.68
CA ALA A 255 -14.09 -1.74 -32.67
C ALA A 255 -14.48 -2.37 -34.02
N ASN A 256 -15.10 -3.55 -33.98
CA ASN A 256 -15.57 -4.23 -35.19
C ASN A 256 -16.71 -3.47 -35.87
N SER A 257 -17.63 -2.88 -35.10
CA SER A 257 -18.71 -2.06 -35.64
C SER A 257 -18.19 -0.80 -36.32
N THR A 258 -17.23 -0.11 -35.69
CA THR A 258 -16.56 1.06 -36.28
C THR A 258 -15.82 0.71 -37.56
N LYS A 259 -15.07 -0.41 -37.59
CA LYS A 259 -14.38 -0.87 -38.80
C LYS A 259 -15.38 -1.18 -39.93
N LYS A 260 -16.50 -1.84 -39.63
CA LYS A 260 -17.55 -2.12 -40.60
C LYS A 260 -18.18 -0.83 -41.15
N LEU A 261 -18.50 0.12 -40.28
CA LEU A 261 -19.07 1.41 -40.66
C LEU A 261 -18.11 2.21 -41.53
N SER A 262 -16.83 2.31 -41.12
CA SER A 262 -15.78 2.99 -41.89
C SER A 262 -15.60 2.35 -43.27
N GLY A 263 -15.54 1.02 -43.35
CA GLY A 263 -15.46 0.30 -44.62
C GLY A 263 -16.71 0.43 -45.49
N TRP A 264 -17.89 0.68 -44.91
CA TRP A 264 -19.09 1.04 -45.66
C TRP A 264 -18.99 2.47 -46.20
N VAL A 265 -18.63 3.45 -45.36
CA VAL A 265 -18.46 4.86 -45.76
C VAL A 265 -17.45 4.98 -46.89
N TYR A 266 -16.31 4.31 -46.78
CA TYR A 266 -15.28 4.33 -47.82
C TYR A 266 -15.78 3.76 -49.15
N ARG A 267 -16.44 2.59 -49.15
CA ARG A 267 -16.93 1.99 -50.39
C ARG A 267 -18.13 2.71 -51.01
N ASN A 268 -19.01 3.30 -50.18
CA ASN A 268 -20.26 3.88 -50.64
C ASN A 268 -20.19 5.39 -50.87
N ILE A 269 -19.49 6.14 -50.01
CA ILE A 269 -19.38 7.59 -50.13
C ILE A 269 -18.13 7.93 -50.92
N ASP A 270 -16.96 7.51 -50.47
CA ASP A 270 -15.70 7.90 -51.10
C ASP A 270 -15.60 7.34 -52.53
N GLN A 271 -15.60 6.01 -52.69
CA GLN A 271 -15.38 5.39 -54.00
C GLN A 271 -16.52 5.61 -55.01
N ARG A 272 -17.79 5.65 -54.57
CA ARG A 272 -18.92 5.75 -55.51
C ARG A 272 -19.37 7.18 -55.75
N VAL A 273 -19.42 8.01 -54.71
CA VAL A 273 -19.92 9.38 -54.83
C VAL A 273 -18.78 10.33 -55.13
N VAL A 274 -17.75 10.37 -54.28
CA VAL A 274 -16.64 11.33 -54.43
C VAL A 274 -15.81 10.99 -55.65
N ASP A 275 -15.19 9.82 -55.70
CA ASP A 275 -14.36 9.39 -56.83
C ASP A 275 -15.17 9.26 -58.11
N GLY A 276 -16.44 8.81 -58.03
CA GLY A 276 -17.33 8.78 -59.20
C GLY A 276 -17.53 10.18 -59.79
N THR A 277 -17.78 11.18 -58.94
CA THR A 277 -17.97 12.57 -59.38
C THR A 277 -16.67 13.18 -59.91
N VAL A 278 -15.55 12.95 -59.22
CA VAL A 278 -14.23 13.48 -59.59
C VAL A 278 -13.71 12.82 -60.88
N ASN A 279 -13.86 11.52 -61.04
CA ASN A 279 -13.44 10.83 -62.27
C ASN A 279 -14.31 11.24 -63.46
N ASN A 280 -15.61 11.47 -63.25
CA ASN A 280 -16.49 11.98 -64.29
C ASN A 280 -16.11 13.41 -64.70
N SER A 281 -15.80 14.29 -63.75
CA SER A 281 -15.35 15.66 -64.07
C SER A 281 -13.99 15.66 -64.76
N ALA A 282 -13.04 14.83 -64.32
CA ALA A 282 -11.75 14.64 -64.98
C ALA A 282 -11.91 14.10 -66.40
N THR A 283 -12.81 13.12 -66.61
CA THR A 283 -13.10 12.56 -67.93
C THR A 283 -13.75 13.60 -68.83
N PHE A 284 -14.67 14.42 -68.30
CA PHE A 284 -15.27 15.53 -69.02
C PHE A 284 -14.23 16.56 -69.45
N THR A 285 -13.38 17.04 -68.54
CA THR A 285 -12.30 17.99 -68.87
C THR A 285 -11.32 17.40 -69.89
N LYS A 286 -10.95 16.13 -69.73
CA LYS A 286 -10.09 15.42 -70.70
C LYS A 286 -10.74 15.37 -72.08
N SER A 287 -12.04 15.05 -72.15
CA SER A 287 -12.79 14.99 -73.41
C SER A 287 -12.83 16.35 -74.13
N VAL A 288 -13.10 17.43 -73.38
CA VAL A 288 -13.07 18.81 -73.89
C VAL A 288 -11.67 19.17 -74.39
N GLY A 289 -10.64 18.83 -73.61
CA GLY A 289 -9.24 19.04 -74.00
C GLY A 289 -8.86 18.30 -75.28
N THR A 290 -9.22 17.02 -75.40
CA THR A 290 -8.97 16.21 -76.61
C THR A 290 -9.76 16.70 -77.82
N ALA A 291 -10.97 17.23 -77.62
CA ALA A 291 -11.77 17.81 -78.70
C ALA A 291 -11.23 19.18 -79.16
N ALA A 292 -10.63 19.95 -78.25
CA ALA A 292 -9.99 21.24 -78.56
C ALA A 292 -8.58 21.07 -79.14
N GLN A 293 -7.88 19.97 -78.83
CA GLN A 293 -6.50 19.71 -79.28
C GLN A 293 -6.27 19.87 -80.80
N PRO A 294 -7.18 19.43 -81.71
CA PRO A 294 -6.98 19.59 -83.15
C PRO A 294 -7.00 21.05 -83.66
N THR A 295 -7.45 22.01 -82.84
CA THR A 295 -7.46 23.43 -83.22
C THR A 295 -6.04 24.04 -83.30
N GLN A 296 -5.07 23.43 -82.63
CA GLN A 296 -3.65 23.80 -82.73
C GLN A 296 -2.90 22.80 -83.62
N SER A 297 -3.09 22.91 -84.93
CA SER A 297 -2.53 21.97 -85.92
C SER A 297 -1.09 22.30 -86.35
N GLY A 298 -0.55 23.48 -85.98
CA GLY A 298 0.74 23.98 -86.43
C GLY A 298 0.79 24.49 -87.88
N LYS A 299 -0.33 24.47 -88.62
CA LYS A 299 -0.39 24.96 -90.00
C LYS A 299 -0.76 26.44 -90.04
N VAL A 300 0.17 27.30 -90.47
CA VAL A 300 0.00 28.77 -90.54
C VAL A 300 -1.26 29.20 -91.31
N SER A 301 -1.63 28.47 -92.36
CA SER A 301 -2.84 28.75 -93.15
C SER A 301 -4.16 28.57 -92.37
N GLN A 302 -4.20 27.62 -91.43
CA GLN A 302 -5.38 27.39 -90.59
C GLN A 302 -5.54 28.47 -89.51
N TYR A 303 -4.44 29.00 -88.96
CA TYR A 303 -4.49 30.14 -88.04
C TYR A 303 -4.99 31.42 -88.74
N GLY A 304 -4.54 31.67 -89.97
CA GLY A 304 -5.03 32.81 -90.77
C GLY A 304 -6.53 32.74 -91.06
N ALA A 305 -7.03 31.55 -91.43
CA ALA A 305 -8.46 31.31 -91.64
C ALA A 305 -9.29 31.51 -90.36
N LEU A 306 -8.82 30.97 -89.22
CA LEU A 306 -9.50 31.13 -87.92
C LEU A 306 -9.58 32.59 -87.48
N LEU A 307 -8.51 33.38 -87.63
CA LEU A 307 -8.52 34.81 -87.30
C LEU A 307 -9.51 35.61 -88.16
N PHE A 308 -9.56 35.31 -89.46
CA PHE A 308 -10.51 35.97 -90.37
C PHE A 308 -11.96 35.61 -90.03
N SER A 309 -12.24 34.33 -89.77
CA SER A 309 -13.55 33.87 -89.32
C SER A 309 -13.95 34.48 -87.97
N ALA A 310 -13.03 34.55 -87.00
CA ALA A 310 -13.27 35.17 -85.69
C ALA A 310 -13.58 36.66 -85.82
N ALA A 311 -12.82 37.40 -86.64
CA ALA A 311 -13.07 38.82 -86.91
C ALA A 311 -14.41 39.04 -87.61
N ALA A 312 -14.79 38.18 -88.56
CA ALA A 312 -16.08 38.24 -89.24
C ALA A 312 -17.25 37.99 -88.28
N VAL A 313 -17.14 36.99 -87.40
CA VAL A 313 -18.15 36.71 -86.37
C VAL A 313 -18.22 37.88 -85.37
N ALA A 314 -17.09 38.41 -84.91
CA ALA A 314 -17.06 39.55 -83.99
C ALA A 314 -17.71 40.80 -84.61
N ALA A 315 -17.43 41.08 -85.88
CA ALA A 315 -18.07 42.16 -86.62
C ALA A 315 -19.59 41.95 -86.75
N LEU A 316 -20.03 40.73 -87.05
CA LEU A 316 -21.45 40.39 -87.13
C LEU A 316 -22.16 40.52 -85.78
N VAL A 317 -21.54 40.05 -84.69
CA VAL A 317 -22.06 40.23 -83.33
C VAL A 317 -22.12 41.71 -82.96
N LEU A 318 -21.09 42.50 -83.29
CA LEU A 318 -21.07 43.94 -83.02
C LEU A 318 -22.15 44.68 -83.81
N VAL A 319 -22.37 44.32 -85.08
CA VAL A 319 -23.49 44.85 -85.87
C VAL A 319 -24.81 44.49 -85.21
N ILE A 320 -25.05 43.23 -84.84
CA ILE A 320 -26.32 42.81 -84.19
C ILE A 320 -26.55 43.51 -82.85
N ILE A 321 -25.49 43.72 -82.05
CA ILE A 321 -25.60 44.42 -80.75
C ILE A 321 -25.83 45.93 -80.94
N ASN A 322 -25.35 46.50 -82.05
CA ASN A 322 -25.38 47.94 -82.31
C ASN A 322 -26.47 48.36 -83.34
N THR A 323 -27.28 47.41 -83.80
CA THR A 323 -28.56 47.61 -84.49
C THR A 323 -29.72 47.46 -83.52
#